data_AF-F4ZSI9-F1
#
_entry.id   AF-F4ZSI9-F1
#
_cell.length_a   1.000
_cell.length_b   1.000
_cell.length_c   1.000
_cell.angle_alpha   90.00
_cell.angle_beta   90.00
_cell.angle_gamma   90.00
#
_symmetry.space_group_name_H-M   'P 1'
#
loop_
_entity.id
_entity.type
_entity.pdbx_description
1 polymer ?
#
loop_
_entity_poly.entity_id
_entity_poly.type
_entity_poly.pdbx_seq_one_letter_code
_entity_poly.pdbx_strand_id
1 'polypeptide(L)' 'RIALACCINMCGAVHCSDIGLVGIHRKPPMVDHEWADQLCEIPLAVSACPTAAVRPTKVEHNGNKVNSIAIKEDRCMYCG' A
#
# COMPACT_ATOMS: atom_id res chain seq x y z
N ARG A 1 -25.66 15.37 -6.57
CA ARG A 1 -25.34 14.78 -5.24
C ARG A 1 -23.85 14.96 -5.01
N ILE A 2 -23.46 15.34 -3.79
CA ILE A 2 -22.06 15.49 -3.40
C ILE A 2 -21.75 14.42 -2.37
N ALA A 3 -20.65 13.69 -2.55
CA ALA A 3 -20.19 12.67 -1.63
C ALA A 3 -18.69 12.79 -1.37
N LEU A 4 -18.25 12.27 -0.22
CA LEU A 4 -16.85 12.31 0.22
C LEU A 4 -16.40 10.93 0.67
N ALA A 5 -15.16 10.56 0.31
CA ALA A 5 -14.44 9.41 0.83
C ALA A 5 -13.07 9.83 1.35
N CYS A 6 -12.68 9.28 2.49
CA CYS A 6 -11.41 9.58 3.14
C CYS A 6 -10.19 8.94 2.46
N CYS A 7 -10.39 7.86 1.68
CA CYS A 7 -9.34 7.19 0.91
C CYS A 7 -9.89 6.58 -0.39
N ILE A 8 -9.00 5.98 -1.19
CA ILE A 8 -9.31 5.40 -2.51
C ILE A 8 -10.14 4.11 -2.46
N ASN A 9 -10.40 3.55 -1.27
CA ASN A 9 -11.44 2.52 -1.13
C ASN A 9 -12.85 3.08 -1.44
N MET A 10 -12.99 4.41 -1.45
CA MET A 10 -14.19 5.11 -1.93
C MET A 10 -15.49 4.63 -1.28
N CYS A 11 -15.45 4.24 0.00
CA CYS A 11 -16.60 3.74 0.74
C CYS A 11 -17.79 4.72 0.64
N GLY A 12 -18.93 4.23 0.13
CA GLY A 12 -20.11 5.04 -0.13
C GLY A 12 -20.37 5.26 -1.62
N ALA A 13 -20.83 6.46 -1.98
CA ALA A 13 -21.33 6.78 -3.33
C ALA A 13 -20.41 7.73 -4.12
N VAL A 14 -19.13 7.85 -3.74
CA VAL A 14 -18.23 8.84 -4.36
C VAL A 14 -17.98 8.57 -5.85
N HIS A 15 -17.93 7.29 -6.23
CA HIS A 15 -17.73 6.87 -7.62
C HIS A 15 -18.96 7.08 -8.53
N CYS A 16 -20.12 7.40 -7.97
CA CYS A 16 -21.39 7.56 -8.71
C CYS A 16 -22.15 8.86 -8.34
N SER A 17 -21.49 9.80 -7.67
CA SER A 17 -22.05 11.12 -7.35
C SER A 17 -21.74 12.12 -8.46
N ASP A 18 -22.63 13.08 -8.70
CA ASP A 18 -22.40 14.17 -9.66
C ASP A 18 -21.10 14.94 -9.36
N ILE A 19 -20.76 15.09 -8.07
CA ILE A 19 -19.45 15.59 -7.61
C ILE A 19 -18.93 14.69 -6.48
N GLY A 20 -17.76 14.09 -6.69
CA GLY A 20 -17.09 13.22 -5.71
C GLY A 20 -15.78 13.83 -5.19
N LEU A 21 -15.58 13.79 -3.87
CA LEU A 21 -14.36 14.21 -3.18
C LEU A 21 -13.65 12.98 -2.61
N VAL A 22 -12.39 12.75 -2.97
CA VAL A 22 -11.60 11.58 -2.52
C VAL A 22 -10.25 12.04 -1.96
N GLY A 23 -9.91 11.56 -0.77
CA GLY A 23 -8.57 11.70 -0.20
C GLY A 23 -7.56 10.76 -0.89
N ILE A 24 -6.39 11.30 -1.26
CA ILE A 24 -5.29 10.54 -1.87
C ILE A 24 -3.98 10.73 -1.11
N HIS A 25 -3.14 9.70 -1.11
CA HIS A 25 -1.75 9.81 -0.67
C HIS A 25 -0.83 10.22 -1.83
N ARG A 26 0.36 10.75 -1.50
CA ARG A 26 1.35 11.23 -2.49
C ARG A 26 2.77 10.75 -2.19
N LYS A 27 2.91 9.79 -1.26
CA LYS A 27 4.20 9.25 -0.82
C LYS A 27 4.09 7.74 -0.71
N PRO A 28 5.13 6.97 -1.09
CA PRO A 28 5.17 5.53 -0.84
C PRO A 28 5.03 5.23 0.66
N PRO A 29 4.49 4.04 1.01
CA PRO A 29 4.44 3.62 2.40
C PRO A 29 5.84 3.32 2.92
N MET A 30 6.05 3.59 4.21
CA MET A 30 7.29 3.25 4.90
C MET A 30 7.26 1.77 5.28
N VAL A 31 8.33 1.03 4.99
CA VAL A 31 8.43 -0.40 5.31
C VAL A 31 9.12 -0.57 6.65
N ASP A 32 8.43 -1.19 7.60
CA ASP A 32 9.02 -1.65 8.85
C ASP A 32 9.57 -3.07 8.67
N HIS A 33 10.89 -3.16 8.45
CA HIS A 33 11.56 -4.42 8.19
C HIS A 33 11.65 -5.33 9.42
N GLU A 34 11.51 -4.81 10.64
CA GLU A 34 11.57 -5.61 11.88
C GLU A 34 10.32 -6.49 12.02
N TRP A 35 9.15 -5.92 11.70
CA TRP A 35 7.84 -6.54 11.96
C TRP A 35 7.16 -7.10 10.72
N ALA A 36 7.64 -6.80 9.51
CA ALA A 36 7.00 -7.21 8.26
C ALA A 36 6.73 -8.73 8.16
N ASP A 37 7.70 -9.57 8.54
CA ASP A 37 7.54 -11.04 8.47
C ASP A 37 6.63 -11.59 9.59
N GLN A 38 6.54 -10.87 10.71
CA GLN A 38 5.80 -11.31 11.89
C GLN A 38 4.32 -10.93 11.82
N LEU A 39 3.99 -9.79 11.21
CA LEU A 39 2.64 -9.23 11.16
C LEU A 39 1.94 -9.42 9.82
N CYS A 40 2.69 -9.62 8.73
CA CYS A 40 2.13 -9.65 7.38
C CYS A 40 2.43 -10.96 6.68
N GLU A 41 1.40 -11.54 6.08
CA GLU A 41 1.59 -12.58 5.07
C GLU A 41 2.13 -11.93 3.79
N ILE A 42 3.43 -12.07 3.53
CA ILE A 42 4.11 -11.44 2.38
C ILE A 42 3.39 -11.69 1.03
N PRO A 43 2.87 -12.90 0.73
CA PRO A 43 2.12 -13.12 -0.50
C PRO A 43 0.84 -12.27 -0.62
N LEU A 44 0.18 -11.96 0.49
CA LEU A 44 -0.97 -11.06 0.51
C LEU A 44 -0.54 -9.61 0.23
N ALA A 45 0.54 -9.15 0.86
CA ALA A 45 1.07 -7.81 0.61
C ALA A 45 1.50 -7.61 -0.86
N VAL A 46 2.08 -8.64 -1.48
CA VAL A 46 2.47 -8.61 -2.91
C VAL A 46 1.25 -8.59 -3.82
N SER A 47 0.25 -9.45 -3.55
CA SER A 47 -0.96 -9.55 -4.40
C SER A 47 -1.92 -8.37 -4.24
N ALA A 48 -1.87 -7.64 -3.11
CA ALA A 48 -2.65 -6.43 -2.89
C ALA A 48 -2.23 -5.26 -3.80
N CYS A 49 -1.04 -5.28 -4.40
CA CYS A 49 -0.53 -4.16 -5.19
C CYS A 49 -1.04 -4.17 -6.64
N PRO A 50 -1.92 -3.23 -7.05
CA PRO A 50 -2.47 -3.20 -8.40
C PRO A 50 -1.44 -2.91 -9.51
N THR A 51 -0.36 -2.20 -9.19
CA THR A 51 0.73 -1.86 -10.14
C THR A 51 1.94 -2.79 -10.05
N ALA A 52 1.86 -3.84 -9.22
CA ALA A 52 2.97 -4.77 -8.95
C ALA A 52 4.28 -4.05 -8.54
N ALA A 53 4.16 -3.00 -7.73
CA ALA A 53 5.29 -2.25 -7.17
C ALA A 53 5.96 -2.98 -5.98
N VAL A 54 5.20 -3.84 -5.28
CA VAL A 54 5.66 -4.62 -4.12
C VAL A 54 6.27 -5.94 -4.57
N ARG A 55 7.46 -6.26 -4.06
CA ARG A 55 8.14 -7.54 -4.30
C ARG A 55 8.69 -8.13 -3.01
N PRO A 56 8.73 -9.46 -2.84
CA PRO A 56 9.38 -10.09 -1.72
C PRO A 56 10.90 -9.87 -1.82
N THR A 57 11.54 -9.62 -0.68
CA THR A 57 12.99 -9.48 -0.57
C THR A 57 13.47 -10.01 0.77
N LYS A 58 14.78 -10.16 0.93
CA LYS A 58 15.41 -10.47 2.22
C LYS A 58 16.30 -9.30 2.59
N VAL A 59 16.06 -8.70 3.76
CA VAL A 59 16.81 -7.54 4.24
C VAL A 59 17.57 -7.95 5.49
N GLU A 60 18.77 -7.41 5.67
CA GLU A 60 19.52 -7.58 6.91
C GLU A 60 19.06 -6.52 7.91
N HIS A 61 18.51 -6.97 9.03
CA HIS A 61 18.09 -6.13 10.13
C HIS A 61 18.75 -6.65 11.42
N ASN A 62 19.52 -5.79 12.10
CA ASN A 62 20.26 -6.12 13.34
C ASN A 62 21.11 -7.41 13.25
N GLY A 63 21.73 -7.67 12.09
CA GLY A 63 22.59 -8.84 11.86
C GLY A 63 21.85 -10.12 11.46
N ASN A 64 20.52 -10.13 11.43
CA ASN A 64 19.70 -11.26 10.99
C ASN A 64 19.06 -11.00 9.63
N LYS A 65 19.00 -12.03 8.78
CA LYS A 65 18.31 -11.99 7.50
C LYS A 65 16.82 -12.24 7.72
N VAL A 66 16.02 -11.18 7.60
CA VAL A 66 14.56 -11.23 7.74
C VAL A 66 13.90 -11.19 6.36
N ASN A 67 12.79 -11.90 6.19
CA ASN A 67 11.98 -11.74 4.99
C ASN A 67 11.21 -10.42 5.09
N SER A 68 11.19 -9.66 4.01
CA SER A 68 10.48 -8.40 3.98
C SER A 68 10.01 -8.08 2.56
N ILE A 69 9.49 -6.88 2.37
CA ILE A 69 9.06 -6.37 1.08
C ILE A 69 9.94 -5.21 0.63
N ALA A 70 10.16 -5.11 -0.67
CA ALA A 70 10.72 -3.93 -1.31
C ALA A 70 9.67 -3.30 -2.21
N ILE A 71 9.59 -1.97 -2.20
CA ILE A 71 8.65 -1.21 -3.01
C ILE A 71 9.44 -0.43 -4.04
N LYS A 72 9.07 -0.55 -5.32
CA LYS A 72 9.63 0.29 -6.38
C LYS A 72 8.81 1.57 -6.50
N GLU A 73 9.42 2.71 -6.20
CA GLU A 73 8.73 4.00 -6.15
C GLU A 73 8.23 4.47 -7.53
N ASP A 74 8.91 4.08 -8.60
CA ASP A 74 8.53 4.36 -10.00
C ASP A 74 7.16 3.77 -10.39
N ARG A 75 6.74 2.68 -9.72
CA ARG A 75 5.46 2.00 -9.98
C ARG A 75 4.41 2.27 -8.91
N CYS A 76 4.80 2.80 -7.76
CA CYS A 76 3.87 3.01 -6.64
C CYS A 76 2.96 4.20 -6.93
N MET A 77 1.64 4.00 -6.80
CA MET A 77 0.63 5.07 -6.93
C MET A 77 -0.03 5.45 -5.60
N TYR A 78 0.56 5.04 -4.47
CA TYR A 78 0.15 5.46 -3.12
C TYR A 78 -1.32 5.16 -2.79
N CYS A 79 -1.83 4.03 -3.25
CA CYS A 79 -3.21 3.61 -2.98
C CYS A 79 -3.44 3.19 -1.52
N GLY A 80 -2.36 2.88 -0.79
CA GLY A 80 -2.30 2.48 0.61
C GLY A 80 -0.86 2.25 1.03
#